data_AF-A0A4U7DM96-F1
#
_entry.id   AF-A0A4U7DM96-F1
#
_cell.length_a   1.000
_cell.length_b   1.000
_cell.length_c   1.000
_cell.angle_alpha   90.00
_cell.angle_beta   90.00
_cell.angle_gamma   90.00
#
_symmetry.space_group_name_H-M   'P 1'
#
loop_
_entity.id
_entity.type
_entity.pdbx_description
1 polymer ?
#
loop_
_entity_poly.entity_id
_entity_poly.type
_entity_poly.pdbx_seq_one_letter_code
_entity_poly.pdbx_strand_id
1 'polypeptide(L)'
;MAGYYDYVLGLIPGALIGVTASLTLVGLPLTAALPVGAAAAGAVMAHAMFVRNPVAGEAPARRSLDGEAGERSATGGSSAGAAD
;
A
#
# COMPACT_ATOMS: atom_id res chain seq x y z
N MET A 1 10.32 -2.34 -10.17
CA MET A 1 11.18 -1.22 -9.71
C MET A 1 10.55 -0.66 -8.45
N ALA A 2 11.33 -0.42 -7.40
CA ALA A 2 10.80 0.25 -6.21
C ALA A 2 10.40 1.69 -6.58
N GLY A 3 9.16 2.05 -6.31
CA GLY A 3 8.61 3.38 -6.56
C GLY A 3 8.85 4.34 -5.40
N TYR A 4 8.44 5.61 -5.57
CA TYR A 4 8.56 6.65 -4.55
C TYR A 4 8.00 6.22 -3.17
N TYR A 5 6.81 5.61 -3.16
CA TYR A 5 6.16 5.19 -1.92
C TYR A 5 6.83 3.99 -1.27
N ASP A 6 7.51 3.13 -2.02
CA ASP A 6 8.29 2.03 -1.44
C ASP A 6 9.48 2.57 -0.62
N TYR A 7 10.11 3.64 -1.11
CA TYR A 7 11.16 4.33 -0.36
C TYR A 7 10.63 5.07 0.87
N VAL A 8 9.50 5.77 0.75
CA VAL A 8 8.85 6.43 1.91
C VAL A 8 8.48 5.38 2.97
N LEU A 9 7.93 4.24 2.54
CA LEU A 9 7.52 3.16 3.45
C LEU A 9 8.72 2.54 4.17
N GLY A 10 9.87 2.42 3.51
CA GLY A 10 11.13 1.99 4.15
C GLY A 10 11.75 3.07 5.05
N LEU A 11 11.64 4.34 4.66
CA LEU A 11 12.22 5.47 5.38
C LEU A 11 11.53 5.76 6.72
N ILE A 12 10.24 5.51 6.87
CA ILE A 12 9.54 5.74 8.15
C ILE A 12 10.11 4.87 9.29
N PRO A 13 10.14 3.52 9.19
CA PRO A 13 10.75 2.68 10.20
C PRO A 13 12.28 2.87 10.24
N GLY A 14 12.91 3.12 9.09
CA GLY A 14 14.35 3.39 9.01
C GLY A 14 14.76 4.65 9.78
N ALA A 15 14.01 5.74 9.66
CA ALA A 15 14.26 6.99 10.38
C ALA A 15 13.97 6.83 11.88
N LEU A 16 12.87 6.17 12.24
CA LEU A 16 12.56 5.90 13.64
C LEU A 16 13.70 5.13 14.32
N ILE A 17 14.11 4.01 13.75
CA ILE A 17 15.17 3.16 14.31
C ILE A 17 16.52 3.85 14.21
N GLY A 18 16.87 4.39 13.04
CA GLY A 18 18.18 4.98 12.77
C GLY A 18 18.47 6.21 13.63
N VAL A 19 17.52 7.13 13.74
CA VAL A 19 17.68 8.34 14.57
C VAL A 19 17.72 7.95 16.04
N THR A 20 16.82 7.09 16.51
CA THR A 20 16.82 6.64 17.90
C THR A 20 18.13 5.94 18.26
N ALA A 21 18.58 4.99 17.44
CA ALA A 21 19.82 4.25 17.66
C ALA A 21 21.04 5.18 17.65
N SER A 22 21.10 6.13 16.71
CA SER A 22 22.19 7.11 16.65
C SER A 22 22.25 7.95 17.93
N LEU A 23 21.11 8.46 18.41
CA LEU A 23 21.04 9.23 19.66
C LEU A 23 21.43 8.38 20.89
N THR A 24 20.99 7.13 20.95
CA THR A 24 21.39 6.21 22.03
C THR A 24 22.89 5.92 22.00
N LEU A 25 23.50 5.81 20.81
CA LEU A 25 24.94 5.61 20.66
C LEU A 25 25.78 6.80 21.15
N VAL A 26 25.28 8.04 21.00
CA VAL A 26 25.92 9.23 21.60
C VAL A 26 25.57 9.45 23.08
N GLY A 27 24.84 8.50 23.70
CA GLY A 27 24.62 8.46 25.15
C GLY A 27 23.30 9.06 25.64
N LEU A 28 22.36 9.40 24.74
CA LEU A 28 21.02 9.83 25.18
C LEU A 28 20.21 8.63 25.67
N PRO A 29 19.43 8.78 26.77
CA PRO A 29 18.55 7.72 27.24
C PRO A 29 17.46 7.44 26.20
N LEU A 30 17.04 6.18 26.10
CA LEU A 30 16.05 5.73 25.12
C LEU A 30 14.73 6.52 25.21
N THR A 31 14.31 6.88 26.42
CA THR A 31 13.11 7.69 26.69
C THR A 31 13.18 9.09 26.08
N ALA A 32 14.37 9.67 25.92
CA ALA A 32 14.58 10.95 25.24
C ALA A 32 14.82 10.79 23.74
N ALA A 33 15.52 9.72 23.33
CA ALA A 33 15.83 9.45 21.92
C ALA A 33 14.59 9.04 21.10
N LEU A 34 13.68 8.25 21.68
CA LEU A 34 12.48 7.74 21.01
C LEU A 34 11.56 8.86 20.49
N PRO A 35 11.17 9.88 21.29
CA PRO A 35 10.39 11.01 20.78
C PRO A 35 11.05 11.73 19.61
N VAL A 36 12.38 11.87 19.61
CA VAL A 36 13.13 12.53 18.52
C VAL A 36 13.10 11.68 17.25
N GLY A 37 13.31 10.36 17.37
CA GLY A 37 13.17 9.43 16.25
C GLY A 37 11.74 9.42 15.68
N ALA A 38 10.73 9.46 16.55
CA ALA A 38 9.33 9.56 16.15
C ALA A 38 9.02 10.87 15.41
N ALA A 39 9.57 12.00 15.87
CA ALA A 39 9.43 13.29 15.18
C ALA A 39 10.06 13.27 13.79
N ALA A 40 11.25 12.67 13.65
CA ALA A 40 11.91 12.51 12.35
C ALA A 40 11.09 11.63 11.38
N ALA A 41 10.57 10.49 11.86
CA ALA A 41 9.68 9.64 11.08
C ALA A 41 8.37 10.37 10.70
N GLY A 42 7.81 11.15 11.62
CA GLY A 42 6.65 12.02 11.37
C GLY A 42 6.92 13.08 10.31
N ALA A 43 8.12 13.67 10.27
CA ALA A 43 8.51 14.62 9.24
C ALA A 43 8.58 13.96 7.84
N VAL A 44 9.09 12.73 7.73
CA VAL A 44 9.06 11.95 6.48
C VAL A 44 7.62 11.69 6.04
N MET A 45 6.77 11.27 6.98
CA MET A 45 5.34 11.04 6.71
C MET A 45 4.65 12.32 6.23
N ALA A 46 4.87 13.44 6.91
CA ALA A 46 4.33 14.74 6.52
C ALA A 46 4.83 15.15 5.13
N HIS A 47 6.14 15.05 4.87
CA HIS A 47 6.71 15.35 3.56
C HIS A 47 6.04 14.53 2.45
N ALA A 48 5.82 13.24 2.66
CA ALA A 48 5.12 12.40 1.70
C ALA A 48 3.70 12.89 1.42
N MET A 49 2.94 13.20 2.48
CA MET A 49 1.55 13.70 2.38
C MET A 49 1.44 15.02 1.61
N PHE A 50 2.37 15.94 1.82
CA PHE A 50 2.33 17.27 1.21
C PHE A 50 2.96 17.32 -0.20
N VAL A 51 3.97 16.51 -0.49
CA VAL A 51 4.67 16.51 -1.79
C VAL A 51 3.98 15.63 -2.82
N ARG A 52 3.46 14.47 -2.41
CA ARG A 52 2.83 13.50 -3.30
C ARG A 52 1.52 13.06 -2.66
N ASN A 53 0.43 13.67 -3.09
CA ASN A 53 -0.90 13.37 -2.56
C ASN A 53 -1.18 11.86 -2.70
N PRO A 54 -1.41 11.12 -1.60
CA PRO A 54 -1.59 9.66 -1.63
C PRO A 54 -2.82 9.23 -2.46
N VAL A 55 -3.77 10.13 -2.71
CA VAL A 55 -4.98 9.85 -3.50
C VAL A 55 -4.87 10.21 -4.99
N ALA A 56 -3.71 10.71 -5.46
CA ALA A 56 -3.52 11.13 -6.85
C ALA A 56 -3.05 10.01 -7.80
N GLY A 57 -2.94 8.76 -7.33
CA GLY A 57 -2.66 7.60 -8.17
C GLY A 57 -3.80 6.60 -8.04
N GLU A 58 -4.40 6.22 -9.18
CA GLU A 58 -5.41 5.18 -9.37
C GLU A 58 -5.61 4.29 -8.14
N ALA A 59 -6.77 4.43 -7.49
CA ALA A 59 -7.28 3.37 -6.63
C ALA A 59 -7.18 2.07 -7.43
N PRO A 60 -6.58 0.98 -6.89
CA PRO A 60 -6.56 -0.28 -7.60
C PRO A 60 -8.02 -0.60 -7.90
N ALA A 61 -8.36 -0.66 -9.20
CA ALA A 61 -9.68 -1.02 -9.68
C ALA A 61 -10.13 -2.18 -8.82
N ARG A 62 -11.20 -1.97 -8.03
CA ARG A 62 -11.76 -3.02 -7.18
C ARG A 62 -11.85 -4.23 -8.08
N ARG A 63 -11.09 -5.28 -7.77
CA ARG A 63 -11.02 -6.48 -8.59
C ARG A 63 -12.47 -6.95 -8.68
N SER A 64 -13.13 -6.72 -9.81
CA SER A 64 -14.53 -7.03 -9.99
C SER A 64 -14.70 -8.49 -9.62
N LEU A 65 -15.38 -8.74 -8.50
CA LEU A 65 -15.87 -10.06 -8.13
C LEU A 65 -17.13 -10.37 -8.97
N ASP A 66 -17.17 -9.92 -10.22
CA ASP A 66 -18.29 -10.04 -11.16
C ASP A 66 -17.89 -10.98 -12.31
N GLY A 67 -17.22 -12.08 -11.98
CA GLY A 67 -16.68 -13.04 -12.95
C GLY A 67 -17.34 -14.41 -12.96
N GLU A 68 -18.39 -14.67 -12.16
CA GLU A 68 -18.92 -16.04 -12.03
C GLU A 68 -20.45 -16.19 -12.06
N ALA A 69 -21.21 -15.12 -12.32
CA ALA A 69 -22.68 -15.19 -12.36
C ALA A 69 -23.29 -15.20 -13.78
N GLY A 70 -22.46 -15.31 -14.83
CA GLY A 70 -22.85 -14.86 -16.17
C GLY A 70 -22.93 -15.89 -17.30
N GLU A 71 -22.53 -17.16 -17.15
CA GLU A 71 -22.46 -18.08 -18.29
C GLU A 71 -22.78 -19.51 -17.87
N ARG A 72 -24.04 -19.92 -18.02
CA ARG A 72 -24.53 -21.31 -18.27
C ARG A 72 -26.06 -21.44 -18.28
N SER A 73 -26.83 -20.34 -18.24
CA SER A 73 -28.30 -20.37 -18.35
C SER A 73 -28.83 -20.14 -19.78
N ALA A 74 -28.07 -20.52 -20.81
CA ALA A 74 -28.50 -20.44 -22.20
C ALA A 74 -28.13 -21.71 -23.00
N THR A 75 -28.60 -22.88 -22.56
CA THR A 75 -28.72 -24.06 -23.44
C THR A 75 -30.16 -24.56 -23.43
N GLY A 76 -31.10 -23.64 -23.68
CA GLY A 76 -32.50 -23.96 -23.96
C GLY A 76 -32.78 -23.86 -25.44
N GLY A 77 -32.83 -25.02 -26.11
CA GLY A 77 -33.66 -25.29 -27.31
C GLY A 77 -33.25 -24.68 -28.65
N SER A 78 -33.09 -25.53 -29.67
CA SER A 78 -34.09 -25.65 -30.77
C SER A 78 -33.58 -26.44 -31.98
N SER A 79 -34.54 -26.96 -32.75
CA SER A 79 -34.53 -27.69 -34.04
C SER A 79 -34.22 -29.18 -33.98
N ALA A 80 -35.19 -30.10 -34.12
CA ALA A 80 -36.05 -30.41 -35.27
C ALA A 80 -35.32 -31.17 -36.41
N GLY A 81 -35.61 -32.48 -36.50
CA GLY A 81 -35.79 -33.21 -37.76
C GLY A 81 -34.60 -33.97 -38.35
N ALA A 82 -34.66 -35.31 -38.31
CA ALA A 82 -34.23 -36.17 -39.41
C ALA A 82 -34.84 -37.59 -39.24
N ALA A 83 -35.50 -38.07 -40.30
CA ALA A 83 -35.76 -39.48 -40.61
C ALA A 83 -34.43 -40.28 -40.62
N ASP A 84 -34.36 -41.60 -40.45
CA ASP A 84 -35.12 -42.73 -41.01
C ASP A 84 -35.20 -43.92 -40.02
#